data_AF-A0A2S9G4B1-F1
#
_entry.id   AF-A0A2S9G4B1-F1
#
_cell.length_a   1.000
_cell.length_b   1.000
_cell.length_c   1.000
_cell.angle_alpha   90.00
_cell.angle_beta   90.00
_cell.angle_gamma   90.00
#
_symmetry.space_group_name_H-M   'P 1'
#
loop_
_entity.id
_entity.type
_entity.pdbx_description
1 polymer ?
#
loop_
_entity_poly.entity_id
_entity_poly.type
_entity_poly.pdbx_seq_one_letter_code
_entity_poly.pdbx_strand_id
1 'polypeptide(L)'
;ESVFDDMAAAVGLENRTPAGYQSASANESEPTPADLDAFLRLLDDKGVDVLIYNVQTEGSVPQQIRTAAEQAGIPVVDVTETVPP
;
A
#
# COMPACT_ATOMS: atom_id res chain seq x y z
N GLU A 1 -12.49 0.83 -0.06
CA GLU A 1 -12.02 -0.35 0.70
C GLU A 1 -11.31 -1.27 -0.26
N SER A 2 -10.13 -1.74 0.13
CA SER A 2 -9.44 -2.79 -0.61
C SER A 2 -10.13 -4.11 -0.33
N VAL A 3 -10.23 -5.01 -1.31
CA VAL A 3 -10.77 -6.37 -1.10
C VAL A 3 -9.96 -7.12 -0.03
N PHE A 4 -8.75 -6.65 0.28
CA PHE A 4 -7.90 -7.20 1.33
C PHE A 4 -8.16 -6.69 2.74
N ASP A 5 -8.91 -5.61 2.94
CA ASP A 5 -9.10 -5.01 4.28
C ASP A 5 -9.79 -6.01 5.24
N ASP A 6 -10.84 -6.71 4.77
CA ASP A 6 -11.53 -7.75 5.55
C ASP A 6 -10.62 -8.93 5.91
N MET A 7 -9.84 -9.41 4.95
CA MET A 7 -8.92 -10.53 5.16
C MET A 7 -7.79 -10.12 6.11
N ALA A 8 -7.25 -8.91 5.95
CA ALA A 8 -6.21 -8.35 6.81
C ALA A 8 -6.70 -8.27 8.26
N ALA A 9 -7.92 -7.77 8.49
CA ALA A 9 -8.54 -7.73 9.81
C ALA A 9 -8.75 -9.15 10.38
N ALA A 10 -9.21 -10.10 9.56
CA ALA A 10 -9.46 -11.48 9.98
C ALA A 10 -8.17 -12.23 10.41
N VAL A 11 -7.02 -11.88 9.82
CA VAL A 11 -5.72 -12.47 10.17
C VAL A 11 -4.92 -11.62 11.17
N GLY A 12 -5.52 -10.56 11.72
CA GLY A 12 -4.94 -9.75 12.78
C GLY A 12 -3.91 -8.71 12.32
N LEU A 13 -3.93 -8.32 11.05
CA LEU A 13 -3.12 -7.21 10.56
C LEU A 13 -3.75 -5.87 10.93
N GLU A 14 -2.90 -4.91 11.29
CA GLU A 14 -3.30 -3.52 11.49
C GLU A 14 -3.02 -2.72 10.21
N ASN A 15 -4.04 -2.06 9.66
CA ASN A 15 -3.85 -1.19 8.50
C ASN A 15 -3.18 0.11 8.93
N ARG A 16 -1.92 0.30 8.52
CA ARG A 16 -1.08 1.48 8.81
C ARG A 16 -0.93 2.43 7.64
N THR A 17 -1.73 2.25 6.58
CA THR A 17 -1.71 3.12 5.40
C THR A 17 -1.97 4.58 5.82
N PRO A 18 -1.15 5.56 5.39
CA PRO A 18 -1.42 6.96 5.67
C PRO A 18 -2.80 7.37 5.16
N ALA A 19 -3.58 8.02 6.03
CA ALA A 19 -4.99 8.34 5.74
C ALA A 19 -5.18 9.17 4.45
N GLY A 20 -4.23 10.07 4.14
CA GLY A 20 -4.27 10.86 2.91
C GLY A 20 -4.07 10.02 1.65
N TYR A 21 -3.12 9.06 1.69
CA TYR A 21 -2.95 8.10 0.59
C TYR A 21 -4.17 7.19 0.44
N GLN A 22 -4.69 6.66 1.57
CA GLN A 22 -5.88 5.81 1.57
C GLN A 22 -7.09 6.55 0.99
N SER A 23 -7.30 7.82 1.38
CA SER A 23 -8.37 8.65 0.85
C SER A 23 -8.19 8.90 -0.64
N ALA A 24 -6.98 9.26 -1.10
CA ALA A 24 -6.73 9.53 -2.51
C ALA A 24 -7.03 8.29 -3.38
N SER A 25 -6.49 7.13 -2.98
CA SER A 25 -6.72 5.85 -3.65
C SER A 25 -8.20 5.44 -3.64
N ALA A 26 -8.92 5.62 -2.54
CA ALA A 26 -10.35 5.30 -2.45
C ALA A 26 -11.25 6.19 -3.32
N ASN A 27 -10.78 7.41 -3.65
CA ASN A 27 -11.48 8.35 -4.53
C ASN A 27 -10.96 8.30 -5.97
N GLU A 28 -10.18 7.27 -6.34
CA GLU A 28 -9.56 7.15 -7.67
C GLU A 28 -8.78 8.41 -8.08
N SER A 29 -8.14 9.05 -7.11
CA SER A 29 -7.44 10.32 -7.26
C SER A 29 -5.96 10.17 -6.90
N GLU A 30 -5.13 11.06 -7.44
CA GLU A 30 -3.70 11.05 -7.12
C GLU A 30 -3.45 11.58 -5.70
N PRO A 31 -2.62 10.88 -4.90
CA PRO A 31 -2.20 11.37 -3.59
C PRO A 31 -1.37 12.64 -3.74
N THR A 32 -1.43 13.52 -2.74
CA THR A 32 -0.59 14.71 -2.74
C THR A 32 0.89 14.34 -2.49
N PRO A 33 1.85 15.21 -2.81
CA PRO A 33 3.25 14.98 -2.48
C PRO A 33 3.49 14.72 -0.98
N ALA A 34 2.68 15.34 -0.10
CA ALA A 34 2.78 15.13 1.34
C ALA A 34 2.27 13.74 1.77
N ASP A 35 1.21 13.23 1.12
CA ASP A 35 0.68 11.90 1.39
C ASP A 35 1.66 10.80 0.97
N LEU A 36 2.31 11.01 -0.19
CA LEU A 36 3.36 10.12 -0.67
C LEU A 36 4.59 10.14 0.25
N ASP A 37 5.07 11.32 0.64
CA ASP A 37 6.19 11.45 1.60
C ASP A 37 5.87 10.77 2.94
N ALA A 38 4.64 10.90 3.46
CA ALA A 38 4.21 10.19 4.66
C ALA A 38 4.28 8.66 4.51
N PHE A 39 3.91 8.13 3.34
CA PHE A 39 4.02 6.69 3.05
C PHE A 39 5.48 6.26 2.96
N LEU A 40 6.31 6.99 2.20
CA LEU A 40 7.72 6.67 2.04
C LEU A 40 8.46 6.67 3.38
N ARG A 41 8.16 7.63 4.26
CA ARG A 41 8.70 7.66 5.63
C ARG A 41 8.25 6.49 6.47
N LEU A 42 6.97 6.10 6.38
CA LEU A 42 6.47 4.92 7.09
C LEU A 42 7.26 3.66 6.72
N LEU A 43 7.65 3.52 5.45
CA LEU A 43 8.48 2.41 4.99
C LEU A 43 9.95 2.53 5.44
N ASP A 44 10.54 3.73 5.31
CA ASP A 44 11.93 3.99 5.70
C ASP A 44 12.14 3.79 7.21
N ASP A 45 11.21 4.27 8.02
CA ASP A 45 11.18 4.10 9.48
C ASP A 45 10.84 2.65 9.89
N LYS A 46 10.54 1.77 8.94
CA LYS A 46 10.07 0.39 9.17
C LYS A 46 8.86 0.32 10.09
N GLY A 47 7.94 1.26 9.93
CA GLY A 47 6.71 1.34 10.73
C GLY A 47 5.64 0.32 10.36
N VAL A 48 5.93 -0.56 9.39
CA VAL A 48 5.08 -1.69 8.97
C VAL A 48 5.90 -2.94 8.74
N ASP A 49 5.29 -4.10 9.00
CA ASP A 49 5.93 -5.41 8.83
C ASP A 49 5.82 -5.95 7.40
N VAL A 50 4.83 -5.49 6.63
CA VAL A 50 4.53 -5.97 5.28
C VAL A 50 3.85 -4.87 4.47
N LEU A 51 4.16 -4.80 3.17
CA LEU A 51 3.39 -4.04 2.19
C LEU A 51 2.47 -5.00 1.43
N ILE A 52 1.16 -4.77 1.50
CA ILE A 52 0.19 -5.45 0.62
C ILE A 52 0.07 -4.62 -0.66
N TYR A 53 0.44 -5.21 -1.81
CA TYR A 53 0.50 -4.54 -3.10
C TYR A 53 -0.48 -5.17 -4.08
N ASN A 54 -1.51 -4.43 -4.47
CA ASN A 54 -2.43 -4.91 -5.50
C ASN A 54 -1.80 -4.73 -6.88
N VAL A 55 -1.56 -5.84 -7.59
CA VAL A 55 -0.90 -5.81 -8.91
C VAL A 55 -1.75 -5.18 -10.00
N GLN A 56 -3.05 -4.96 -9.76
CA GLN A 56 -3.95 -4.24 -10.65
C GLN A 56 -3.88 -2.72 -10.44
N THR A 57 -3.12 -2.25 -9.44
CA THR A 57 -2.86 -0.82 -9.23
C THR A 57 -1.75 -0.36 -10.16
N GLU A 58 -2.12 0.31 -11.26
CA GLU A 58 -1.19 0.87 -12.23
C GLU A 58 -0.74 2.30 -11.84
N GLY A 59 0.49 2.68 -12.19
CA GLY A 59 0.95 4.07 -12.06
C GLY A 59 2.44 4.22 -11.74
N SER A 60 2.93 5.45 -11.59
CA SER A 60 4.29 5.71 -11.10
C SER A 60 4.38 5.67 -9.57
N VAL A 61 3.32 6.13 -8.91
CA VAL A 61 3.26 6.25 -7.45
C VAL A 61 3.25 4.88 -6.74
N PRO A 62 2.37 3.91 -7.10
CA PRO A 62 2.39 2.59 -6.45
C PRO A 62 3.72 1.86 -6.64
N GLN A 63 4.34 1.99 -7.81
CA GLN A 63 5.65 1.42 -8.16
C GLN A 63 6.77 2.03 -7.29
N GLN A 64 6.70 3.34 -7.03
CA GLN A 64 7.64 4.01 -6.14
C GLN A 64 7.51 3.49 -4.70
N ILE A 65 6.29 3.28 -4.21
CA ILE A 65 6.02 2.72 -2.88
C ILE A 65 6.55 1.28 -2.78
N ARG A 66 6.28 0.44 -3.79
CA ARG A 66 6.82 -0.92 -3.88
C ARG A 66 8.35 -0.93 -3.82
N THR A 67 8.99 -0.08 -4.63
CA THR A 67 10.46 0.03 -4.67
C THR A 67 11.01 0.46 -3.31
N ALA A 68 10.36 1.41 -2.63
CA ALA A 68 10.77 1.86 -1.30
C ALA A 68 10.65 0.76 -0.25
N ALA A 69 9.58 -0.04 -0.28
CA ALA A 69 9.43 -1.18 0.63
C ALA A 69 10.53 -2.23 0.41
N GLU A 70 10.79 -2.58 -0.86
CA GLU A 70 11.87 -3.51 -1.22
C GLU A 70 13.24 -3.01 -0.74
N GLN A 71 13.53 -1.70 -0.88
CA GLN A 71 14.77 -1.08 -0.41
C GLN A 71 14.89 -1.06 1.12
N ALA A 72 13.78 -0.83 1.84
CA ALA A 72 13.73 -0.89 3.30
C ALA A 72 13.83 -2.34 3.85
N GLY A 73 13.74 -3.34 2.97
CA GLY A 73 13.70 -4.76 3.33
C GLY A 73 12.35 -5.20 3.90
N ILE A 74 11.28 -4.44 3.63
CA ILE A 74 9.92 -4.78 3.99
C ILE A 74 9.38 -5.77 2.94
N PRO A 75 8.89 -6.96 3.35
CA PRO A 75 8.26 -7.90 2.44
C PRO A 75 7.09 -7.27 1.67
N VAL A 76 7.04 -7.50 0.36
CA VAL A 76 5.91 -7.11 -0.49
C VAL A 76 5.09 -8.35 -0.81
N VAL A 77 3.80 -8.32 -0.49
CA VAL A 77 2.83 -9.36 -0.81
C VAL A 77 1.96 -8.86 -1.95
N ASP A 78 2.15 -9.47 -3.11
CA ASP A 78 1.36 -9.19 -4.30
C ASP A 78 -0.03 -9.84 -4.16
N VAL A 79 -1.07 -9.06 -4.42
CA VAL A 79 -2.47 -9.49 -4.36
C VAL A 79 -3.22 -9.12 -5.63
N THR A 80 -4.25 -9.90 -5.98
CA THR A 80 -5.18 -9.60 -7.07
C THR A 80 -6.60 -9.54 -6.52
N GLU A 81 -7.40 -8.59 -7.00
CA GLU A 81 -8.83 -8.50 -6.71
C GLU A 81 -9.66 -9.35 -7.68
N THR A 82 -9.14 -9.58 -8.90
CA THR A 82 -9.74 -10.48 -9.88
C THR A 82 -9.02 -11.82 -9.93
N VAL A 83 -9.78 -12.90 -10.15
CA VAL A 83 -9.22 -14.23 -10.41
C VAL A 83 -8.41 -14.18 -11.73
N PRO A 84 -7.16 -14.69 -11.77
CA PRO A 84 -6.42 -14.80 -13.02
C PRO A 84 -7.20 -15.66 -14.02
N PRO A 85 -7.20 -15.31 -15.33
CA PRO A 85 -7.98 -16.01 -16.35
C PRO A 85 -7.56 -17.47 -16.57
#